data_AF-B3MXD8-F1
#
_entry.id   AF-B3MXD8-F1
#
_cell.length_a   1.000
_cell.length_b   1.000
_cell.length_c   1.000
_cell.angle_alpha   90.00
_cell.angle_beta   90.00
_cell.angle_gamma   90.00
#
_symmetry.space_group_name_H-M   'P 1'
#
loop_
_entity.id
_entity.type
_entity.pdbx_description
1 polymer ?
#
loop_
_entity_poly.entity_id
_entity_poly.type
_entity_poly.pdbx_seq_one_letter_code
_entity_poly.pdbx_strand_id
1 'polypeptide(L)'
;MFFPPSHKDVRKSLRLPPQCSWLKINGSWPLSKQKCDGFYSRHTLLQMAYTVWAWYVIASVGVTICYQTGFLMTHLSDIIMTTENCCTTFMGALNFIRLIHLRLNQTKFRNLIGSFYHDIWIPNITDPIIFADCQKRMRTFVIMTALLLCLIILYCVMPLIELFFNLGLDSHIKPFPYKMVFPYDPYCSLMVYVITYMFTSYAGICVVTTLFAEDSVFGFFITYTCCQFQLLHEKIRCLFMEEIELTANDQNEWQIYYKRLESIVEKHNKIIRFSKKLEDFFNPILLFNLIISSILICMVGFQIITVDFDPMWITDMD
;
A
#
# COMPACT_ATOMS: atom_id res chain seq x y z
N MET A 1 -21.81 14.02 -33.01
CA MET A 1 -20.41 14.47 -33.11
C MET A 1 -19.89 14.73 -31.70
N PHE A 2 -19.49 13.66 -30.98
CA PHE A 2 -18.93 13.79 -29.63
C PHE A 2 -17.43 14.02 -29.78
N PHE A 3 -17.00 15.25 -29.56
CA PHE A 3 -15.58 15.52 -29.35
C PHE A 3 -15.13 14.72 -28.12
N PRO A 4 -14.04 13.94 -28.20
CA PRO A 4 -13.47 13.34 -27.00
C PRO A 4 -13.12 14.48 -26.02
N PRO A 5 -13.40 14.31 -24.71
CA PRO A 5 -13.07 15.32 -23.71
C PRO A 5 -11.56 15.64 -23.79
N SER A 6 -11.21 16.92 -23.68
CA SER A 6 -9.82 17.35 -23.83
C SER A 6 -8.92 16.64 -22.81
N HIS A 7 -7.66 16.38 -23.17
CA HIS A 7 -6.66 15.77 -22.28
C HIS A 7 -6.51 16.48 -20.92
N LYS A 8 -6.92 17.76 -20.82
CA LYS A 8 -6.91 18.56 -19.58
C LYS A 8 -8.14 18.29 -18.69
N ASP A 9 -9.29 17.97 -19.26
CA ASP A 9 -10.54 17.73 -18.50
C ASP A 9 -10.55 16.32 -17.89
N VAL A 10 -9.99 15.33 -18.58
CA VAL A 10 -9.80 13.97 -18.04
C VAL A 10 -8.77 13.97 -16.89
N ARG A 11 -7.75 14.84 -16.94
CA ARG A 11 -6.74 14.97 -15.87
C ARG A 11 -7.34 15.50 -14.56
N LYS A 12 -8.37 16.35 -14.64
CA LYS A 12 -9.13 16.81 -13.47
C LYS A 12 -10.08 15.73 -12.92
N SER A 13 -10.41 14.73 -13.74
CA SER A 13 -11.32 13.63 -13.38
C SER A 13 -10.64 12.47 -12.66
N LEU A 14 -9.33 12.25 -12.83
CA LEU A 14 -8.61 11.16 -12.15
C LEU A 14 -8.60 11.39 -10.64
N ARG A 15 -9.40 10.59 -9.92
CA ARG A 15 -9.37 10.53 -8.45
C ARG A 15 -8.63 9.28 -8.03
N LEU A 16 -7.37 9.47 -7.65
CA LEU A 16 -6.60 8.44 -6.98
C LEU A 16 -7.21 8.12 -5.61
N PRO A 17 -7.05 6.88 -5.13
CA PRO A 17 -7.51 6.50 -3.80
C PRO A 17 -6.94 7.46 -2.73
N PRO A 18 -7.73 7.90 -1.74
CA PRO A 18 -7.25 8.80 -0.68
C PRO A 18 -6.02 8.26 0.05
N GLN A 19 -5.87 6.94 0.08
CA GLN A 19 -4.73 6.21 0.65
C GLN A 19 -3.40 6.59 0.01
N CYS A 20 -3.38 7.01 -1.27
CA CYS A 20 -2.16 7.52 -1.93
C CYS A 20 -1.56 8.72 -1.20
N SER A 21 -2.35 9.43 -0.40
CA SER A 21 -1.86 10.56 0.41
C SER A 21 -0.82 10.11 1.42
N TRP A 22 -0.92 8.89 1.97
CA TRP A 22 0.07 8.33 2.88
C TRP A 22 1.41 8.08 2.20
N LEU A 23 1.42 7.59 0.96
CA LEU A 23 2.65 7.48 0.17
C LEU A 23 3.31 8.85 -0.07
N LYS A 24 2.50 9.90 -0.23
CA LYS A 24 3.04 11.27 -0.34
C LYS A 24 3.69 11.70 0.98
N ILE A 25 2.99 11.51 2.11
CA ILE A 25 3.46 11.87 3.45
C ILE A 25 4.76 11.14 3.79
N ASN A 26 4.87 9.86 3.46
CA ASN A 26 6.06 9.04 3.76
C ASN A 26 7.22 9.23 2.77
N GLY A 27 7.10 10.14 1.79
CA GLY A 27 8.20 10.41 0.86
C GLY A 27 8.32 9.42 -0.32
N SER A 28 7.39 8.47 -0.44
CA SER A 28 7.42 7.37 -1.41
C SER A 28 6.71 7.67 -2.73
N TRP A 29 6.01 8.81 -2.84
CA TRP A 29 5.25 9.15 -4.05
C TRP A 29 6.14 9.78 -5.15
N PRO A 30 5.94 9.42 -6.44
CA PRO A 30 6.79 9.90 -7.53
C PRO A 30 6.53 11.36 -7.90
N LEU A 31 7.51 12.22 -7.61
CA LEU A 31 7.52 13.66 -7.93
C LEU A 31 7.42 13.98 -9.42
N SER A 32 6.37 14.64 -9.90
CA SER A 32 6.22 14.98 -11.33
C SER A 32 7.49 15.62 -11.93
N LYS A 33 8.02 15.08 -13.04
CA LYS A 33 9.02 15.79 -13.86
C LYS A 33 8.29 16.92 -14.60
N GLN A 34 8.40 18.15 -14.08
CA GLN A 34 7.96 19.33 -14.81
C GLN A 34 9.10 19.76 -15.75
N LYS A 35 8.80 20.00 -17.04
CA LYS A 35 9.76 20.56 -18.00
C LYS A 35 10.25 21.90 -17.44
N CYS A 36 11.57 22.04 -17.36
CA CYS A 36 12.25 23.21 -16.83
C CYS A 36 12.17 24.36 -17.82
N ASP A 37 11.16 25.22 -17.67
CA ASP A 37 11.15 26.55 -18.25
C ASP A 37 11.15 27.57 -17.09
N GLY A 38 12.32 28.18 -16.86
CA GLY A 38 12.63 29.35 -16.03
C GLY A 38 11.74 29.71 -14.82
N PHE A 39 12.07 29.18 -13.62
CA PHE A 39 12.04 29.89 -12.31
C PHE A 39 12.63 28.95 -11.23
N TYR A 40 13.94 29.03 -11.00
CA TYR A 40 14.76 27.85 -10.70
C TYR A 40 15.06 27.52 -9.21
N SER A 41 14.65 28.33 -8.23
CA SER A 41 15.12 28.13 -6.84
C SER A 41 14.14 27.37 -5.93
N ARG A 42 12.88 27.82 -5.82
CA ARG A 42 11.96 27.34 -4.78
C ARG A 42 11.42 25.91 -5.03
N HIS A 43 11.17 25.54 -6.29
CA HIS A 43 10.68 24.19 -6.62
C HIS A 43 11.75 23.12 -6.49
N THR A 44 12.99 23.45 -6.84
CA THR A 44 14.15 22.55 -6.70
C THR A 44 14.44 22.26 -5.22
N LEU A 45 14.37 23.29 -4.36
CA LEU A 45 14.50 23.13 -2.90
C LEU A 45 13.40 22.22 -2.32
N LEU A 46 12.15 22.37 -2.73
CA LEU A 46 11.06 21.50 -2.27
C LEU A 46 11.26 20.03 -2.70
N GLN A 47 11.76 19.78 -3.91
CA GLN A 47 12.06 18.42 -4.37
C GLN A 47 13.24 17.79 -3.61
N MET A 48 14.26 18.60 -3.30
CA MET A 48 15.37 18.16 -2.45
C MET A 48 14.89 17.85 -1.03
N ALA A 49 14.13 18.76 -0.42
CA ALA A 49 13.56 18.55 0.91
C ALA A 49 12.68 17.29 0.99
N TYR A 50 11.85 17.05 -0.03
CA TYR A 50 11.05 15.81 -0.13
C TYR A 50 11.91 14.55 -0.22
N THR A 51 13.03 14.62 -0.95
CA THR A 51 13.96 13.49 -1.07
C THR A 51 14.70 13.23 0.23
N VAL A 52 15.16 14.28 0.92
CA VAL A 52 15.79 14.16 2.24
C VAL A 52 14.80 13.57 3.25
N TRP A 53 13.56 14.05 3.23
CA TRP A 53 12.49 13.52 4.07
C TRP A 53 12.22 12.03 3.82
N ALA A 54 12.14 11.60 2.56
CA ALA A 54 11.96 10.19 2.22
C ALA A 54 13.10 9.31 2.77
N TRP A 55 14.35 9.75 2.65
CA TRP A 55 15.49 9.03 3.21
C TRP A 55 15.50 9.03 4.73
N TYR A 56 15.06 10.11 5.37
CA TYR A 56 14.87 10.16 6.81
C TYR A 56 13.85 9.12 7.28
N VAL A 57 12.70 9.00 6.62
CA VAL A 57 11.67 7.99 6.95
C VAL A 57 12.22 6.57 6.79
N ILE A 58 12.94 6.28 5.70
CA ILE A 58 13.58 4.98 5.48
C ILE A 58 14.58 4.68 6.59
N ALA A 59 15.43 5.66 6.94
CA ALA A 59 16.42 5.50 8.00
C ALA A 59 15.77 5.30 9.37
N SER A 60 14.71 6.06 9.72
CA SER A 60 14.03 5.91 11.00
C SER A 60 13.40 4.53 11.14
N VAL A 61 12.75 4.02 10.08
CA VAL A 61 12.17 2.67 10.07
C VAL A 61 13.28 1.62 10.18
N GLY A 62 14.38 1.77 9.43
CA GLY A 62 15.54 0.87 9.52
C GLY A 62 16.13 0.79 10.93
N VAL A 63 16.33 1.93 11.59
CA VAL A 63 16.83 2.00 12.97
C VAL A 63 15.89 1.29 13.93
N THR A 64 14.57 1.49 13.83
CA THR A 64 13.61 0.80 14.71
C THR A 64 13.60 -0.71 14.50
N ILE A 65 13.78 -1.19 13.27
CA ILE A 65 13.88 -2.62 12.95
C ILE A 65 15.16 -3.21 13.56
N CYS A 66 16.28 -2.47 13.53
CA CYS A 66 17.50 -2.89 14.21
C CYS A 66 17.28 -3.05 15.72
N TYR A 67 16.57 -2.13 16.36
CA TYR A 67 16.26 -2.22 17.79
C TYR A 67 15.34 -3.39 18.14
N GLN A 68 14.32 -3.67 17.30
CA GLN A 68 13.45 -4.85 17.45
C GLN A 68 14.22 -6.17 17.23
N THR A 69 15.08 -6.21 16.20
CA THR A 69 15.91 -7.38 15.91
C THR A 69 16.90 -7.65 17.05
N GLY A 70 17.50 -6.60 17.63
CA GLY A 70 18.35 -6.72 18.81
C GLY A 70 17.60 -7.32 20.00
N PHE A 71 16.37 -6.85 20.26
CA PHE A 71 15.51 -7.43 21.29
C PHE A 71 15.26 -8.91 21.04
N LEU A 72 14.89 -9.29 19.81
CA LEU A 72 14.64 -10.67 19.43
C LEU A 72 15.85 -11.57 19.68
N MET A 73 17.05 -11.14 19.28
CA MET A 73 18.29 -11.91 19.44
C MET A 73 18.65 -12.17 20.90
N THR A 74 18.34 -11.23 21.80
CA THR A 74 18.60 -11.39 23.24
C THR A 74 17.61 -12.30 23.95
N HIS A 75 16.42 -12.52 23.40
CA HIS A 75 15.34 -13.27 24.04
C HIS A 75 14.97 -14.58 23.30
N LEU A 76 15.84 -15.05 22.40
CA LEU A 76 15.61 -16.27 21.59
C LEU A 76 15.35 -17.55 22.43
N SER A 77 15.77 -17.56 23.69
CA SER A 77 15.52 -18.68 24.60
C SER A 77 14.06 -18.80 25.02
N ASP A 78 13.31 -17.69 25.03
CA ASP A 78 11.88 -17.68 25.33
C ASP A 78 11.10 -17.72 24.02
N ILE A 79 10.57 -18.90 23.71
CA ILE A 79 9.87 -19.16 22.45
C ILE A 79 8.60 -18.30 22.33
N ILE A 80 7.89 -18.05 23.44
CA ILE A 80 6.64 -17.28 23.43
C ILE A 80 6.94 -15.82 23.12
N MET A 81 7.87 -15.21 23.87
CA MET A 81 8.32 -13.84 23.66
C MET A 81 8.95 -13.67 22.28
N THR A 82 9.74 -14.64 21.83
CA THR A 82 10.36 -14.63 20.50
C THR A 82 9.29 -14.59 19.42
N THR A 83 8.29 -15.46 19.49
CA THR A 83 7.27 -15.57 18.45
C THR A 83 6.42 -14.30 18.35
N GLU A 84 6.12 -13.65 19.48
CA GLU A 84 5.34 -12.40 19.51
C GLU A 84 6.09 -11.24 18.84
N ASN A 85 7.37 -11.08 19.18
CA ASN A 85 8.21 -10.00 18.65
C ASN A 85 8.74 -10.28 17.24
N CYS A 86 8.82 -11.56 16.86
CA CYS A 86 9.16 -11.99 15.52
C CYS A 86 8.13 -11.48 14.50
N CYS A 87 6.84 -11.51 14.86
CA CYS A 87 5.77 -11.01 13.99
C CYS A 87 5.91 -9.54 13.63
N THR A 88 6.14 -8.68 14.64
CA THR A 88 6.34 -7.24 14.43
C THR A 88 7.65 -6.95 13.70
N THR A 89 8.72 -7.66 14.03
CA THR A 89 10.04 -7.51 13.39
C THR A 89 9.99 -7.87 11.90
N PHE A 90 9.39 -9.00 11.53
CA PHE A 90 9.28 -9.41 10.13
C PHE A 90 8.35 -8.50 9.32
N MET A 91 7.26 -8.01 9.91
CA MET A 91 6.40 -7.00 9.27
C MET A 91 7.18 -5.71 9.02
N GLY A 92 7.99 -5.25 9.99
CA GLY A 92 8.88 -4.12 9.83
C GLY A 92 9.90 -4.33 8.70
N ALA A 93 10.58 -5.48 8.68
CA ALA A 93 11.54 -5.84 7.65
C ALA A 93 10.92 -5.85 6.23
N LEU A 94 9.73 -6.44 6.09
CA LEU A 94 8.97 -6.40 4.83
C LEU A 94 8.69 -4.97 4.37
N ASN A 95 8.29 -4.10 5.29
CA ASN A 95 8.02 -2.70 4.98
C ASN A 95 9.28 -1.93 4.58
N PHE A 96 10.41 -2.20 5.23
CA PHE A 96 11.69 -1.61 4.86
C PHE A 96 12.09 -1.97 3.43
N ILE A 97 11.91 -3.24 3.04
CA ILE A 97 12.11 -3.70 1.65
C ILE A 97 11.17 -2.94 0.70
N ARG A 98 9.88 -2.81 1.04
CA ARG A 98 8.88 -2.07 0.24
C ARG A 98 9.26 -0.60 0.07
N LEU A 99 9.66 0.08 1.14
CA LEU A 99 10.11 1.47 1.10
C LEU A 99 11.33 1.66 0.19
N ILE A 100 12.34 0.79 0.31
CA ILE A 100 13.51 0.79 -0.57
C ILE A 100 13.09 0.54 -2.02
N HIS A 101 12.25 -0.47 -2.28
CA HIS A 101 11.77 -0.78 -3.61
C HIS A 101 11.06 0.42 -4.26
N LEU A 102 10.09 1.01 -3.56
CA LEU A 102 9.37 2.20 -4.03
C LEU A 102 10.33 3.35 -4.29
N ARG A 103 11.33 3.57 -3.43
CA ARG A 103 12.31 4.66 -3.57
C ARG A 103 13.29 4.46 -4.73
N LEU A 104 13.77 3.24 -4.96
CA LEU A 104 14.70 2.95 -6.05
C LEU A 104 13.98 2.93 -7.41
N ASN A 105 12.72 2.50 -7.46
CA ASN A 105 11.95 2.34 -8.69
C ASN A 105 11.00 3.51 -9.02
N GLN A 106 11.25 4.71 -8.50
CA GLN A 106 10.40 5.91 -8.68
C GLN A 106 10.06 6.22 -10.15
N THR A 107 11.02 6.03 -11.07
CA THR A 107 10.79 6.25 -12.51
C THR A 107 9.82 5.21 -13.09
N LYS A 108 10.00 3.92 -12.73
CA LYS A 108 9.10 2.84 -13.15
C LYS A 108 7.69 3.09 -12.60
N PHE A 109 7.58 3.46 -11.32
CA PHE A 109 6.29 3.73 -10.68
C PHE A 109 5.56 4.90 -11.35
N ARG A 110 6.27 5.98 -11.69
CA ARG A 110 5.71 7.08 -12.49
C ARG A 110 5.19 6.62 -13.84
N ASN A 111 5.99 5.86 -14.56
CA ASN A 111 5.62 5.38 -15.89
C ASN A 111 4.41 4.45 -15.83
N LEU A 112 4.29 3.68 -14.74
CA LEU A 112 3.13 2.85 -14.46
C LEU A 112 1.87 3.70 -14.22
N ILE A 113 1.93 4.72 -13.35
CA ILE A 113 0.82 5.66 -13.13
C ILE A 113 0.43 6.38 -14.45
N GLY A 114 1.41 6.78 -15.25
CA GLY A 114 1.17 7.42 -16.55
C GLY A 114 0.49 6.48 -17.55
N SER A 115 0.95 5.22 -17.62
CA SER A 115 0.33 4.20 -18.47
C SER A 115 -1.09 3.88 -17.99
N PHE A 116 -1.32 3.78 -16.67
CA PHE A 116 -2.65 3.58 -16.11
C PHE A 116 -3.62 4.69 -16.53
N TYR A 117 -3.19 5.95 -16.41
CA TYR A 117 -4.01 7.10 -16.78
C TYR A 117 -4.40 7.09 -18.27
N HIS A 118 -3.47 6.75 -19.15
CA HIS A 118 -3.71 6.78 -20.60
C HIS A 118 -4.48 5.53 -21.09
N ASP A 119 -4.10 4.35 -20.61
CA ASP A 119 -4.55 3.08 -21.18
C ASP A 119 -5.70 2.44 -20.40
N ILE A 120 -5.90 2.76 -19.11
CA ILE A 120 -6.81 2.02 -18.22
C ILE A 120 -7.88 2.90 -17.57
N TRP A 121 -7.63 4.18 -17.33
CA TRP A 121 -8.60 5.03 -16.64
C TRP A 121 -9.95 5.09 -17.38
N ILE A 122 -11.04 4.83 -16.66
CA ILE A 122 -12.42 4.92 -17.16
C ILE A 122 -13.04 6.19 -16.56
N PRO A 123 -13.31 7.23 -17.35
CA PRO A 123 -14.05 8.38 -16.86
C PRO A 123 -15.53 8.01 -16.68
N ASN A 124 -16.14 8.53 -15.60
CA ASN A 124 -17.55 8.30 -15.25
C ASN A 124 -18.55 8.63 -16.37
N ILE A 125 -18.15 9.49 -17.32
CA ILE A 125 -18.98 9.95 -18.43
C ILE A 125 -19.16 8.85 -19.50
N THR A 126 -18.20 7.94 -19.65
CA THR A 126 -18.22 6.95 -20.74
C THR A 126 -19.11 5.75 -20.39
N ASP A 127 -18.94 5.18 -19.19
CA ASP A 127 -19.67 3.98 -18.77
C ASP A 127 -20.00 4.06 -17.26
N PRO A 128 -21.11 4.72 -16.88
CA PRO A 128 -21.41 5.01 -15.47
C PRO A 128 -21.71 3.76 -14.65
N ILE A 129 -22.28 2.71 -15.26
CA ILE A 129 -22.60 1.45 -14.60
C ILE A 129 -21.32 0.72 -14.19
N ILE A 130 -20.41 0.50 -15.14
CA ILE A 130 -19.14 -0.18 -14.88
C ILE A 130 -18.29 0.65 -13.91
N PHE A 131 -18.25 1.97 -14.08
CA PHE A 131 -17.55 2.86 -13.15
C PHE A 131 -18.07 2.73 -11.70
N ALA A 132 -19.40 2.67 -11.52
CA ALA A 132 -20.02 2.46 -10.21
C ALA A 132 -19.64 1.10 -9.60
N ASP A 133 -19.59 0.04 -10.40
CA ASP A 133 -19.16 -1.28 -9.94
C ASP A 133 -17.68 -1.31 -9.52
N CYS A 134 -16.80 -0.65 -10.27
CA CYS A 134 -15.39 -0.51 -9.87
C CYS A 134 -15.25 0.25 -8.54
N GLN A 135 -16.02 1.35 -8.38
CA GLN A 135 -16.05 2.13 -7.14
C GLN A 135 -16.56 1.30 -5.96
N LYS A 136 -17.59 0.49 -6.17
CA LYS A 136 -18.12 -0.43 -5.15
C LYS A 136 -17.08 -1.45 -4.70
N ARG A 137 -16.29 -2.01 -5.62
CA ARG A 137 -15.17 -2.90 -5.30
C ARG A 137 -14.06 -2.16 -4.53
N MET A 138 -13.81 -0.89 -4.86
CA MET A 138 -12.83 -0.05 -4.16
C MET A 138 -13.20 0.26 -2.72
N ARG A 139 -14.50 0.21 -2.37
CA ARG A 139 -14.97 0.44 -1.00
C ARG A 139 -14.36 -0.54 0.01
N THR A 140 -14.05 -1.77 -0.40
CA THR A 140 -13.35 -2.74 0.46
C THR A 140 -12.02 -2.19 0.95
N PHE A 141 -11.22 -1.57 0.08
CA PHE A 141 -9.95 -0.94 0.47
C PHE A 141 -10.17 0.24 1.43
N VAL A 142 -11.24 1.03 1.25
CA VAL A 142 -11.55 2.14 2.17
C VAL A 142 -11.88 1.61 3.57
N ILE A 143 -12.70 0.56 3.68
CA ILE A 143 -13.04 -0.06 4.96
C ILE A 143 -11.79 -0.65 5.62
N MET A 144 -10.97 -1.38 4.86
CA MET A 144 -9.70 -1.93 5.37
C MET A 144 -8.75 -0.83 5.85
N THR A 145 -8.72 0.33 5.17
CA THR A 145 -7.93 1.49 5.63
C THR A 145 -8.39 1.95 7.01
N ALA A 146 -9.70 2.09 7.19
CA ALA A 146 -10.29 2.60 8.42
C ALA A 146 -10.02 1.65 9.61
N LEU A 147 -10.16 0.33 9.39
CA LEU A 147 -9.85 -0.67 10.40
C LEU A 147 -8.37 -0.62 10.80
N LEU A 148 -7.47 -0.48 9.83
CA LEU A 148 -6.03 -0.43 10.10
C LEU A 148 -5.61 0.87 10.82
N LEU A 149 -6.25 2.00 10.48
CA LEU A 149 -6.08 3.26 11.22
C LEU A 149 -6.60 3.14 12.66
N CYS A 150 -7.66 2.37 12.91
CA CYS A 150 -8.10 2.08 14.27
C CYS A 150 -7.04 1.25 15.03
N LEU A 151 -6.53 0.20 14.40
CA LEU A 151 -5.48 -0.66 14.99
C LEU A 151 -4.24 0.14 15.35
N ILE A 152 -3.79 1.05 14.48
CA ILE A 152 -2.56 1.80 14.76
C ILE A 152 -2.73 2.81 15.91
N ILE A 153 -3.92 3.41 16.01
CA ILE A 153 -4.27 4.27 17.15
C ILE A 153 -4.26 3.44 18.42
N LEU A 154 -4.84 2.24 18.41
CA LEU A 154 -4.83 1.34 19.55
C LEU A 154 -3.39 0.99 19.98
N TYR A 155 -2.52 0.62 19.04
CA TYR A 155 -1.11 0.32 19.32
C TYR A 155 -0.34 1.50 19.94
N CYS A 156 -0.66 2.74 19.54
CA CYS A 156 -0.05 3.94 20.11
C CYS A 156 -0.70 4.38 21.43
N VAL A 157 -1.94 4.00 21.71
CA VAL A 157 -2.67 4.47 22.90
C VAL A 157 -2.59 3.48 24.05
N MET A 158 -2.60 2.17 23.79
CA MET A 158 -2.57 1.14 24.85
C MET A 158 -1.37 1.28 25.81
N PRO A 159 -0.12 1.48 25.35
CA PRO A 159 1.00 1.70 26.27
C PRO A 159 0.84 2.97 27.12
N LEU A 160 0.19 4.01 26.58
CA LEU A 160 -0.07 5.24 27.33
C LEU A 160 -1.14 5.01 28.41
N ILE A 161 -2.19 4.25 28.09
CA ILE A 161 -3.21 3.88 29.08
C ILE A 161 -2.54 3.10 30.22
N GLU A 162 -1.72 2.10 29.91
CA GLU A 162 -1.00 1.32 30.92
C GLU A 162 -0.08 2.20 31.78
N LEU A 163 0.63 3.13 31.15
CA LEU A 163 1.52 4.08 31.85
C LEU A 163 0.74 5.01 32.79
N PHE A 164 -0.37 5.60 32.34
CA PHE A 164 -1.09 6.61 33.12
C PHE A 164 -2.03 6.03 34.18
N PHE A 165 -2.64 4.86 33.92
CA PHE A 165 -3.66 4.29 34.81
C PHE A 165 -3.11 3.19 35.72
N ASN A 166 -2.08 2.42 35.31
CA ASN A 166 -1.60 1.28 36.09
C ASN A 166 -0.23 1.53 36.74
N LEU A 167 0.75 2.02 35.97
CA LEU A 167 2.15 2.11 36.42
C LEU A 167 2.48 3.45 37.10
N GLY A 168 1.91 4.55 36.63
CA GLY A 168 2.29 5.91 37.03
C GLY A 168 3.59 6.39 36.37
N LEU A 169 3.78 7.71 36.31
CA LEU A 169 4.95 8.33 35.65
C LEU A 169 6.28 8.05 36.38
N ASP A 170 6.22 7.69 37.65
CA ASP A 170 7.39 7.40 38.49
C ASP A 170 7.90 5.95 38.32
N SER A 171 7.28 5.13 37.47
CA SER A 171 7.72 3.76 37.25
C SER A 171 9.13 3.69 36.66
N HIS A 172 9.95 2.76 37.16
CA HIS A 172 11.30 2.52 36.65
C HIS A 172 11.30 1.97 35.22
N ILE A 173 10.26 1.23 34.83
CA ILE A 173 10.09 0.65 33.50
C ILE A 173 8.78 1.19 32.92
N LYS A 174 8.87 1.84 31.75
CA LYS A 174 7.72 2.40 31.02
C LYS A 174 7.51 1.66 29.69
N PRO A 175 6.26 1.41 29.28
CA PRO A 175 5.96 0.59 28.10
C PRO A 175 6.12 1.38 26.80
N PHE A 176 6.76 0.76 25.80
CA PHE A 176 6.83 1.26 24.44
C PHE A 176 5.81 0.56 23.52
N PRO A 177 5.40 1.16 22.39
CA PRO A 177 4.47 0.52 21.44
C PRO A 177 4.98 -0.82 20.89
N TYR A 178 6.29 -1.00 20.86
CA TYR A 178 6.95 -2.24 20.47
C TYR A 178 8.08 -2.55 21.44
N LYS A 179 8.35 -3.84 21.69
CA LYS A 179 9.53 -4.25 22.46
C LYS A 179 10.79 -4.00 21.64
N MET A 180 11.74 -3.28 22.21
CA MET A 180 12.95 -2.82 21.55
C MET A 180 14.11 -2.78 22.54
N VAL A 181 15.33 -3.03 22.07
CA VAL A 181 16.56 -2.77 22.84
C VAL A 181 17.18 -1.49 22.30
N PHE A 182 17.33 -0.50 23.18
CA PHE A 182 17.98 0.76 22.87
C PHE A 182 19.46 0.73 23.29
N PRO A 183 20.37 1.35 22.53
CA PRO A 183 21.80 1.43 22.89
C PRO A 183 22.10 2.48 23.97
N TYR A 184 21.06 3.15 24.49
CA TYR A 184 21.10 4.13 25.56
C TYR A 184 19.98 3.82 26.55
N ASP A 185 20.02 4.40 27.74
CA ASP A 185 18.94 4.28 28.73
C ASP A 185 17.77 5.21 28.35
N PRO A 186 16.63 4.68 27.87
CA PRO A 186 15.50 5.51 27.48
C PRO A 186 14.71 6.03 28.71
N TYR A 187 15.00 5.51 29.91
CA TYR A 187 14.31 5.86 31.16
C TYR A 187 15.07 6.90 32.00
N CYS A 188 16.27 7.32 31.55
CA CYS A 188 17.13 8.27 32.24
C CYS A 188 16.42 9.61 32.57
N SER A 189 15.53 10.09 31.69
CA SER A 189 14.67 11.23 31.99
C SER A 189 13.34 11.14 31.25
N LEU A 190 12.32 11.81 31.79
CA LEU A 190 10.99 11.87 31.15
C LEU A 190 11.06 12.43 29.71
N MET A 191 11.93 13.41 29.46
CA MET A 191 12.10 14.00 28.13
C MET A 191 12.66 12.99 27.12
N VAL A 192 13.69 12.23 27.51
CA VAL A 192 14.28 11.18 26.66
C VAL A 192 13.24 10.10 26.36
N TYR A 193 12.46 9.70 27.37
CA TYR A 193 11.38 8.75 27.19
C TYR A 193 10.33 9.25 26.18
N VAL A 194 9.83 10.48 26.34
CA VAL A 194 8.81 11.07 25.44
C VAL A 194 9.33 11.18 24.01
N ILE A 195 10.58 11.62 23.82
CA ILE A 195 11.19 11.73 22.48
C ILE A 195 11.30 10.35 21.84
N THR A 196 11.78 9.36 22.58
CA THR A 196 11.92 7.96 22.12
C THR A 196 10.55 7.36 21.78
N TYR A 197 9.56 7.62 22.61
CA TYR A 197 8.19 7.19 22.39
C TYR A 197 7.59 7.79 21.12
N MET A 198 7.74 9.11 20.91
CA MET A 198 7.27 9.79 19.72
C MET A 198 7.98 9.29 18.46
N PHE A 199 9.29 9.06 18.53
CA PHE A 199 10.08 8.53 17.43
C PHE A 199 9.63 7.12 17.01
N THR A 200 9.52 6.19 17.98
CA THR A 200 9.08 4.82 17.71
C THR A 200 7.63 4.73 17.24
N SER A 201 6.72 5.54 17.82
CA SER A 201 5.33 5.64 17.37
C SER A 201 5.24 6.17 15.94
N TYR A 202 5.99 7.23 15.63
CA TYR A 202 6.03 7.79 14.28
C TYR A 202 6.55 6.76 13.25
N ALA A 203 7.63 6.05 13.57
CA ALA A 203 8.16 5.00 12.70
C ALA A 203 7.12 3.88 12.48
N GLY A 204 6.43 3.42 13.53
CA GLY A 204 5.33 2.46 13.42
C GLY A 204 4.19 2.97 12.53
N ILE A 205 3.83 4.26 12.66
CA ILE A 205 2.85 4.91 11.79
C ILE A 205 3.27 4.89 10.34
N CYS A 206 4.52 5.25 10.04
CA CYS A 206 5.07 5.19 8.70
C CYS A 206 5.04 3.77 8.10
N VAL A 207 5.36 2.75 8.90
CA VAL A 207 5.34 1.35 8.46
C VAL A 207 3.95 0.96 7.98
N VAL A 208 2.96 1.04 8.87
CA VAL A 208 1.59 0.56 8.59
C VAL A 208 0.93 1.38 7.47
N THR A 209 1.10 2.70 7.49
CA THR A 209 0.50 3.57 6.46
C THR A 209 1.12 3.34 5.07
N THR A 210 2.43 3.08 4.99
CA THR A 210 3.09 2.74 3.71
C THR A 210 2.60 1.41 3.18
N LEU A 211 2.57 0.38 4.04
CA LEU A 211 2.14 -0.98 3.68
C LEU A 211 0.77 -0.93 3.01
N PHE A 212 -0.17 -0.28 3.70
CA PHE A 212 -1.54 -0.22 3.26
C PHE A 212 -1.76 0.63 2.02
N ALA A 213 -1.06 1.76 1.93
CA ALA A 213 -1.20 2.65 0.80
C ALA A 213 -0.65 2.05 -0.48
N GLU A 214 0.42 1.27 -0.41
CA GLU A 214 0.94 0.48 -1.53
C GLU A 214 -0.07 -0.59 -1.96
N ASP A 215 -0.58 -1.40 -1.04
CA ASP A 215 -1.56 -2.45 -1.32
C ASP A 215 -2.85 -1.87 -1.92
N SER A 216 -3.27 -0.69 -1.44
CA SER A 216 -4.42 0.04 -2.00
C SER A 216 -4.18 0.53 -3.43
N VAL A 217 -2.98 1.02 -3.74
CA VAL A 217 -2.63 1.44 -5.10
C VAL A 217 -2.59 0.24 -6.04
N PHE A 218 -1.99 -0.87 -5.59
CA PHE A 218 -1.96 -2.11 -6.35
C PHE A 218 -3.38 -2.64 -6.62
N GLY A 219 -4.20 -2.71 -5.57
CA GLY A 219 -5.62 -3.10 -5.67
C GLY A 219 -6.44 -2.18 -6.57
N PHE A 220 -6.14 -0.88 -6.56
CA PHE A 220 -6.73 0.10 -7.47
C PHE A 220 -6.38 -0.17 -8.94
N PHE A 221 -5.10 -0.40 -9.25
CA PHE A 221 -4.69 -0.74 -10.60
C PHE A 221 -5.33 -2.04 -11.09
N ILE A 222 -5.35 -3.08 -10.25
CA ILE A 222 -5.99 -4.36 -10.60
C ILE A 222 -7.49 -4.16 -10.84
N THR A 223 -8.19 -3.51 -9.91
CA THR A 223 -9.66 -3.36 -9.98
C THR A 223 -10.07 -2.68 -11.28
N TYR A 224 -9.41 -1.58 -11.64
CA TYR A 224 -9.73 -0.84 -12.87
C TYR A 224 -9.28 -1.58 -14.14
N THR A 225 -8.21 -2.37 -14.07
CA THR A 225 -7.80 -3.24 -15.18
C THR A 225 -8.84 -4.34 -15.42
N CYS A 226 -9.36 -4.97 -14.35
CA CYS A 226 -10.46 -5.93 -14.44
C CYS A 226 -11.73 -5.29 -15.02
N CYS A 227 -12.06 -4.06 -14.61
CA CYS A 227 -13.18 -3.33 -15.18
C CYS A 227 -13.01 -3.04 -16.68
N GLN A 228 -11.79 -2.73 -17.13
CA GLN A 228 -11.52 -2.56 -18.56
C GLN A 228 -11.72 -3.87 -19.33
N PHE A 229 -11.38 -5.03 -18.76
CA PHE A 229 -11.70 -6.32 -19.36
C PHE A 229 -13.20 -6.59 -19.42
N GLN A 230 -13.97 -6.21 -18.40
CA GLN A 230 -15.44 -6.31 -18.43
C GLN A 230 -16.03 -5.43 -19.53
N LEU A 231 -15.55 -4.19 -19.67
CA LEU A 231 -15.97 -3.30 -20.76
C LEU A 231 -15.61 -3.88 -22.14
N LEU A 232 -14.42 -4.48 -22.26
CA LEU A 232 -14.00 -5.12 -23.49
C LEU A 232 -14.90 -6.32 -23.84
N HIS A 233 -15.27 -7.13 -22.84
CA HIS A 233 -16.19 -8.25 -23.00
C HIS A 233 -17.56 -7.79 -23.51
N GLU A 234 -18.11 -6.71 -22.95
CA GLU A 234 -19.37 -6.13 -23.42
C GLU A 234 -19.28 -5.63 -24.87
N LYS A 235 -18.19 -4.96 -25.23
CA LYS A 235 -17.96 -4.50 -26.61
C LYS A 235 -17.87 -5.64 -27.61
N ILE A 236 -17.19 -6.73 -27.24
CA ILE A 236 -17.11 -7.94 -28.06
C ILE A 236 -18.49 -8.56 -28.23
N ARG A 237 -19.28 -8.65 -27.15
CA ARG A 237 -20.65 -9.17 -27.19
C ARG A 237 -21.54 -8.35 -28.13
N CYS A 238 -21.47 -7.02 -28.07
CA CYS A 238 -22.21 -6.15 -29.00
C CYS A 238 -21.73 -6.33 -30.44
N LEU A 239 -20.43 -6.44 -30.68
CA LEU A 239 -19.87 -6.65 -32.02
C LEU A 239 -20.39 -7.94 -32.67
N PHE A 240 -20.44 -9.05 -31.92
CA PHE A 240 -20.98 -10.32 -32.41
C PHE A 240 -22.48 -10.25 -32.73
N MET A 241 -23.26 -9.46 -31.98
CA MET A 241 -24.69 -9.27 -32.28
C MET A 241 -24.88 -8.48 -33.58
N GLU A 242 -24.08 -7.43 -33.79
CA GLU A 242 -24.09 -6.68 -35.04
C GLU A 242 -23.68 -7.54 -36.24
N GLU A 243 -22.76 -8.49 -36.07
CA GLU A 243 -22.35 -9.41 -37.15
C GLU A 243 -23.52 -10.23 -37.71
N ILE A 244 -24.44 -10.67 -36.84
CA ILE A 244 -25.63 -11.44 -37.23
C ILE A 244 -26.58 -10.59 -38.08
N GLU A 245 -26.59 -9.27 -37.88
CA GLU A 245 -27.44 -8.31 -38.59
C GLU A 245 -26.80 -7.79 -39.88
N LEU A 246 -25.52 -8.09 -40.15
CA LEU A 246 -24.81 -7.61 -41.34
C LEU A 246 -25.38 -8.22 -42.63
N THR A 247 -25.68 -7.34 -43.58
CA THR A 247 -26.10 -7.77 -44.92
C THR A 247 -24.88 -8.01 -45.81
N ALA A 248 -24.84 -9.13 -46.56
CA ALA A 248 -23.68 -9.52 -47.37
C ALA A 248 -23.27 -8.51 -48.47
N ASN A 249 -24.12 -7.52 -48.77
CA ASN A 249 -23.94 -6.60 -49.89
C ASN A 249 -23.58 -5.16 -49.49
N ASP A 250 -23.54 -4.82 -48.18
CA ASP A 250 -23.18 -3.46 -47.73
C ASP A 250 -21.72 -3.37 -47.29
N GLN A 251 -20.86 -2.99 -48.23
CA GLN A 251 -19.43 -2.85 -48.01
C GLN A 251 -19.07 -1.79 -46.94
N ASN A 252 -19.96 -0.81 -46.69
CA ASN A 252 -19.73 0.23 -45.69
C ASN A 252 -19.95 -0.30 -44.26
N GLU A 253 -20.95 -1.17 -44.05
CA GLU A 253 -21.20 -1.81 -42.76
C GLU A 253 -20.03 -2.72 -42.35
N TRP A 254 -19.50 -3.52 -43.29
CA TRP A 254 -18.32 -4.34 -43.06
C TRP A 254 -17.08 -3.50 -42.70
N GLN A 255 -16.87 -2.34 -43.33
CA GLN A 255 -15.77 -1.44 -42.98
C GLN A 255 -15.90 -0.90 -41.55
N ILE A 256 -17.12 -0.59 -41.10
CA ILE A 256 -17.38 -0.14 -39.73
C ILE A 256 -17.12 -1.28 -38.74
N TYR A 257 -17.57 -2.49 -39.06
CA TYR A 257 -17.33 -3.70 -38.26
C TYR A 257 -15.82 -3.94 -38.07
N TYR A 258 -15.04 -3.96 -39.16
CA TYR A 258 -13.59 -4.17 -39.09
C TYR A 258 -12.89 -3.09 -38.26
N LYS A 259 -13.28 -1.81 -38.39
CA LYS A 259 -12.72 -0.73 -37.56
C LYS A 259 -13.04 -0.89 -36.08
N ARG A 260 -14.23 -1.38 -35.73
CA ARG A 260 -14.61 -1.66 -34.34
C ARG A 260 -13.81 -2.85 -33.78
N LEU A 261 -13.65 -3.91 -34.57
CA LEU A 261 -12.82 -5.06 -34.21
C LEU A 261 -11.36 -4.66 -33.98
N GLU A 262 -10.80 -3.86 -34.89
CA GLU A 262 -9.44 -3.31 -34.76
C GLU A 262 -9.28 -2.52 -33.45
N SER A 263 -10.23 -1.64 -33.14
CA SER A 263 -10.25 -0.87 -31.89
C SER A 263 -10.32 -1.76 -30.63
N ILE A 264 -11.10 -2.84 -30.67
CA ILE A 264 -11.18 -3.84 -29.59
C ILE A 264 -9.83 -4.54 -29.40
N VAL A 265 -9.21 -5.02 -30.48
CA VAL A 265 -7.91 -5.69 -30.44
C VAL A 265 -6.81 -4.74 -29.93
N GLU A 266 -6.79 -3.50 -30.40
CA GLU A 266 -5.87 -2.47 -29.89
C GLU A 266 -6.05 -2.23 -28.40
N LYS A 267 -7.30 -2.12 -27.94
CA LYS A 267 -7.60 -1.90 -26.53
C LYS A 267 -7.18 -3.10 -25.68
N HIS A 268 -7.46 -4.33 -26.12
CA HIS A 268 -6.99 -5.55 -25.47
C HIS A 268 -5.45 -5.55 -25.29
N ASN A 269 -4.72 -5.26 -26.37
CA ASN A 269 -3.26 -5.20 -26.35
C ASN A 269 -2.72 -4.09 -25.44
N LYS A 270 -3.42 -2.96 -25.32
CA LYS A 270 -3.08 -1.89 -24.35
C LYS A 270 -3.26 -2.39 -22.91
N ILE A 271 -4.36 -3.09 -22.61
CA ILE A 271 -4.63 -3.63 -21.26
C ILE A 271 -3.57 -4.68 -20.89
N ILE A 272 -3.26 -5.63 -21.77
CA ILE A 272 -2.24 -6.66 -21.51
C ILE A 272 -0.85 -6.05 -21.30
N ARG A 273 -0.47 -5.05 -22.11
CA ARG A 273 0.80 -4.33 -21.91
C ARG A 273 0.86 -3.60 -20.57
N PHE A 274 -0.27 -3.03 -20.11
CA PHE A 274 -0.34 -2.43 -18.79
C PHE A 274 -0.21 -3.49 -17.69
N SER A 275 -0.95 -4.61 -17.78
CA SER A 275 -0.87 -5.72 -16.80
C SER A 275 0.56 -6.24 -16.65
N LYS A 276 1.30 -6.38 -17.75
CA LYS A 276 2.70 -6.81 -17.70
C LYS A 276 3.59 -5.79 -16.98
N LYS A 277 3.42 -4.48 -17.25
CA LYS A 277 4.15 -3.43 -16.52
C LYS A 277 3.80 -3.39 -15.02
N LEU A 278 2.54 -3.68 -14.69
CA LEU A 278 2.06 -3.76 -13.31
C LEU A 278 2.71 -4.94 -12.58
N GLU A 279 2.71 -6.10 -13.22
CA GLU A 279 3.36 -7.32 -12.73
C GLU A 279 4.86 -7.10 -12.54
N ASP A 280 5.58 -6.61 -13.56
CA ASP A 280 7.03 -6.36 -13.49
C ASP A 280 7.43 -5.42 -12.33
N PHE A 281 6.52 -4.52 -11.92
CA PHE A 281 6.76 -3.60 -10.81
C PHE A 281 6.47 -4.23 -9.44
N PHE A 282 5.35 -4.96 -9.28
CA PHE A 282 4.92 -5.47 -7.98
C PHE A 282 5.39 -6.90 -7.68
N ASN A 283 5.72 -7.70 -8.70
CA ASN A 283 6.15 -9.11 -8.55
C ASN A 283 7.22 -9.33 -7.46
N PRO A 284 8.36 -8.60 -7.42
CA PRO A 284 9.37 -8.84 -6.38
C PRO A 284 8.82 -8.61 -4.97
N ILE A 285 8.01 -7.56 -4.76
CA ILE A 285 7.41 -7.27 -3.46
C ILE A 285 6.39 -8.34 -3.07
N LEU A 286 5.55 -8.77 -4.02
CA LEU A 286 4.53 -9.79 -3.79
C LEU A 286 5.18 -11.12 -3.38
N LEU A 287 6.31 -11.49 -3.99
CA LEU A 287 7.07 -12.66 -3.58
C LEU A 287 7.54 -12.57 -2.13
N PHE A 288 8.17 -11.45 -1.74
CA PHE A 288 8.58 -11.23 -0.35
C PHE A 288 7.39 -11.20 0.61
N ASN A 289 6.27 -10.60 0.20
CA ASN A 289 5.05 -10.55 0.98
C ASN A 289 4.50 -11.96 1.25
N LEU A 290 4.49 -12.84 0.24
CA LEU A 290 4.05 -14.23 0.38
C LEU A 290 4.97 -15.02 1.32
N ILE A 291 6.29 -14.90 1.15
CA ILE A 291 7.28 -15.59 2.00
C ILE A 291 7.11 -15.14 3.46
N ILE A 292 7.12 -13.83 3.72
CA ILE A 292 6.98 -13.30 5.09
C ILE A 292 5.62 -13.67 5.67
N SER A 293 4.53 -13.54 4.91
CA SER A 293 3.20 -13.93 5.40
C SER A 293 3.10 -15.40 5.77
N SER A 294 3.73 -16.30 5.00
CA SER A 294 3.76 -17.73 5.34
C SER A 294 4.45 -17.99 6.68
N ILE A 295 5.58 -17.32 6.93
CA ILE A 295 6.31 -17.40 8.20
C ILE A 295 5.43 -16.84 9.34
N LEU A 296 4.82 -15.67 9.14
CA LEU A 296 3.94 -15.05 10.13
C LEU A 296 2.75 -15.93 10.50
N ILE A 297 2.10 -16.56 9.52
CA ILE A 297 0.97 -17.47 9.77
C ILE A 297 1.44 -18.68 10.58
N CYS A 298 2.60 -19.25 10.27
CA CYS A 298 3.18 -20.35 11.06
C CYS A 298 3.47 -19.91 12.50
N MET A 299 4.05 -18.73 12.69
CA MET A 299 4.35 -18.16 14.01
C MET A 299 3.07 -17.93 14.83
N VAL A 300 2.07 -17.27 14.24
CA VAL A 300 0.76 -17.05 14.90
C VAL A 300 0.05 -18.36 15.21
N GLY A 301 0.08 -19.34 14.29
CA GLY A 301 -0.49 -20.66 14.50
C GLY A 301 0.18 -21.40 15.66
N PHE A 302 1.50 -21.31 15.77
CA PHE A 302 2.24 -21.85 16.90
C PHE A 302 1.82 -21.18 18.22
N GLN A 303 1.69 -19.84 18.24
CA GLN A 303 1.26 -19.11 19.45
C GLN A 303 -0.10 -19.55 19.95
N ILE A 304 -1.09 -19.66 19.05
CA ILE A 304 -2.45 -20.10 19.40
C ILE A 304 -2.39 -21.46 20.10
N ILE A 305 -1.65 -22.40 19.52
CA ILE A 305 -1.49 -23.75 20.08
C ILE A 305 -0.83 -23.69 21.46
N THR A 306 0.28 -22.96 21.61
CA THR A 306 0.99 -22.88 22.91
C THR A 306 0.19 -22.19 24.00
N VAL A 307 -0.62 -21.18 23.68
CA VAL A 307 -1.49 -20.50 24.65
C VAL A 307 -2.61 -21.43 25.12
N ASP A 308 -3.14 -22.28 24.22
CA ASP A 308 -4.14 -23.29 24.58
C ASP A 308 -3.55 -24.44 25.43
N PHE A 309 -2.23 -24.64 25.41
CA PHE A 309 -1.54 -25.67 26.20
C PHE A 309 -1.09 -25.24 27.59
N ASP A 310 -1.26 -23.97 27.98
CA ASP A 310 -1.08 -23.53 29.38
C ASP A 310 -2.40 -23.77 30.13
N PRO A 311 -2.54 -24.85 30.93
CA PRO A 311 -3.79 -25.15 31.61
C PRO A 311 -3.88 -24.30 32.87
N MET A 312 -4.11 -23.00 32.71
CA MET A 312 -4.36 -22.06 33.81
C MET A 312 -5.77 -22.25 34.42
N TRP A 313 -6.21 -23.51 34.58
CA TRP A 313 -7.46 -23.91 35.24
C TRP A 313 -7.39 -25.28 35.98
N ILE A 314 -6.23 -25.97 36.07
CA ILE A 314 -6.16 -27.30 36.73
C ILE A 314 -5.21 -27.32 37.96
N THR A 315 -4.98 -26.20 38.65
CA THR A 315 -4.17 -26.22 39.90
C THR A 315 -4.80 -25.51 41.12
N ASP A 316 -6.11 -25.24 41.08
CA ASP A 316 -6.87 -24.76 42.26
C ASP A 316 -7.88 -25.80 42.81
N MET A 317 -7.62 -27.09 42.62
CA MET A 317 -8.28 -28.16 43.37
C MET A 317 -7.27 -29.24 43.74
N ASP A 318 -6.56 -29.03 44.83
CA ASP A 318 -6.23 -30.06 45.85
C ASP A 318 -5.79 -29.37 47.16
#